data_AF-F2B008-F1
#
_entry.id   AF-F2B008-F1
#
_cell.length_a   1.000
_cell.length_b   1.000
_cell.length_c   1.000
_cell.angle_alpha   90.00
_cell.angle_beta   90.00
_cell.angle_gamma   90.00
#
_symmetry.space_group_name_H-M   'P 1'
#
loop_
_entity.id
_entity.type
_entity.pdbx_description
1 polymer ?
#
loop_
_entity_poly.entity_id
_entity_poly.type
_entity_poly.pdbx_seq_one_letter_code
_entity_poly.pdbx_strand_id
1 'polypeptide(L)' 'MRVLSTKALEKESEFPKSWRNALTLSWFGQTIASACWIASVFAYGISTAGDSMQLAAASAWMIANLAALREST' A
#
# COMPACT_ATOMS: atom_id res chain seq x y z
N MET A 1 21.62 -1.66 -40.22
CA MET A 1 21.86 -1.49 -38.76
C MET A 1 20.72 -0.67 -38.11
N ARG A 2 19.54 -1.24 -37.86
CA ARG A 2 18.46 -0.54 -37.12
C ARG A 2 17.49 -1.47 -36.36
N VAL A 3 17.73 -2.78 -36.40
CA VAL A 3 16.82 -3.80 -35.84
C VAL A 3 17.25 -4.26 -34.43
N LEU A 4 18.48 -3.94 -33.99
CA LEU A 4 18.99 -4.32 -32.67
C LEU A 4 18.53 -3.37 -31.55
N SER A 5 18.14 -2.13 -31.88
CA SER A 5 17.77 -1.12 -30.87
C SER A 5 16.37 -1.29 -30.30
N THR A 6 15.45 -1.95 -31.01
CA THR A 6 14.07 -2.17 -30.54
C THR A 6 13.98 -3.37 -29.60
N LYS A 7 14.71 -4.44 -29.90
CA LYS A 7 14.81 -5.65 -29.05
C LYS A 7 15.41 -5.36 -27.67
N ALA A 8 16.25 -4.33 -27.55
CA ALA A 8 16.91 -3.95 -26.31
C ALA A 8 15.98 -3.22 -25.32
N LEU A 9 14.93 -2.55 -25.80
CA LEU A 9 14.00 -1.81 -24.94
C LEU A 9 12.82 -2.66 -24.46
N GLU A 10 12.41 -3.70 -25.20
CA GLU A 10 11.38 -4.65 -24.73
C GLU A 10 11.83 -5.47 -23.52
N LYS A 11 13.13 -5.73 -23.39
CA LYS A 11 13.69 -6.62 -22.36
C LYS A 11 13.82 -5.93 -20.98
N GLU A 12 13.75 -4.60 -20.92
CA GLU A 12 13.89 -3.84 -19.68
C GLU A 12 12.56 -3.69 -18.91
N SER A 13 11.41 -3.94 -19.55
CA SER A 13 10.08 -3.83 -18.92
C SER A 13 9.49 -5.16 -18.48
N GLU A 14 10.25 -6.25 -18.52
CA GLU A 14 9.82 -7.51 -17.91
C GLU A 14 10.03 -7.42 -16.40
N PHE A 15 9.11 -6.72 -15.72
CA PHE A 15 9.05 -6.65 -14.27
C PHE A 15 9.15 -8.07 -13.69
N PRO A 16 10.22 -8.40 -12.93
CA PRO A 16 10.39 -9.75 -12.44
C PRO A 16 9.20 -10.13 -11.56
N LYS A 17 8.78 -11.40 -11.66
CA LYS A 17 7.63 -11.96 -10.92
C LYS A 17 7.67 -11.62 -9.41
N SER A 18 8.86 -11.37 -8.85
CA SER A 18 9.13 -10.95 -7.48
C SER A 18 8.47 -9.62 -7.07
N TRP A 19 8.19 -8.71 -8.00
CA TRP A 19 7.54 -7.43 -7.69
C TRP A 19 6.11 -7.62 -7.19
N ARG A 20 5.40 -8.64 -7.69
CA ARG A 20 4.04 -8.94 -7.21
C ARG A 20 4.05 -9.32 -5.74
N ASN A 21 5.01 -10.13 -5.31
CA ASN A 21 5.17 -10.54 -3.91
C ASN A 21 5.66 -9.39 -3.02
N ALA A 22 6.55 -8.54 -3.53
CA ALA A 22 7.00 -7.33 -2.83
C ALA A 22 5.85 -6.32 -2.65
N LEU A 23 4.97 -6.19 -3.65
CA LEU A 23 3.77 -5.36 -3.58
C LEU A 23 2.75 -5.92 -2.58
N THR A 24 2.58 -7.24 -2.48
CA THR A 24 1.69 -7.85 -1.45
C THR A 24 2.24 -7.71 -0.04
N LEU A 25 3.56 -7.85 0.14
CA LEU A 25 4.20 -7.64 1.44
C LEU A 25 4.18 -6.17 1.86
N SER A 26 4.42 -5.26 0.91
CA SER A 26 4.28 -3.81 1.10
C SER A 26 2.84 -3.43 1.49
N TRP A 27 1.86 -4.07 0.87
CA TRP A 27 0.44 -3.90 1.21
C TRP A 27 0.13 -4.35 2.64
N PHE A 28 0.65 -5.51 3.06
CA PHE A 28 0.52 -5.98 4.44
C PHE A 28 1.18 -5.03 5.43
N GLY A 29 2.38 -4.53 5.11
CA GLY A 29 3.08 -3.54 5.94
C GLY A 29 2.29 -2.24 6.11
N GLN A 30 1.70 -1.72 5.03
CA GLN A 30 0.85 -0.51 5.08
C GLN A 30 -0.41 -0.72 5.93
N THR A 31 -1.01 -1.91 5.86
CA THR A 31 -2.18 -2.26 6.67
C THR A 31 -1.83 -2.36 8.15
N ILE A 32 -0.71 -3.02 8.49
CA ILE A 32 -0.22 -3.14 9.87
C ILE A 32 0.18 -1.77 10.44
N ALA A 33 0.84 -0.93 9.64
CA ALA A 33 1.19 0.43 10.04
C ALA A 33 -0.05 1.28 10.36
N SER A 34 -1.08 1.21 9.51
CA SER A 34 -2.35 1.89 9.78
C SER A 34 -3.05 1.37 11.05
N ALA A 35 -3.08 0.05 11.24
CA ALA A 35 -3.65 -0.55 12.45
C ALA A 35 -2.88 -0.13 13.73
N CYS A 36 -1.54 -0.06 13.65
CA CYS A 36 -0.70 0.43 14.75
C CYS A 36 -0.95 1.93 15.03
N TRP A 37 -1.19 2.73 13.99
CA TRP A 37 -1.57 4.14 14.14
C TRP A 37 -2.92 4.28 14.87
N ILE A 38 -3.94 3.53 14.43
CA ILE A 38 -5.25 3.50 15.07
C ILE A 38 -5.12 3.08 16.55
N ALA A 39 -4.36 2.01 16.82
CA ALA A 39 -4.12 1.53 18.19
C ALA A 39 -3.41 2.58 19.05
N SER A 40 -2.46 3.33 18.49
CA SER A 40 -1.81 4.45 19.16
C SER A 40 -2.82 5.52 19.55
N VAL A 41 -3.75 5.88 18.64
CA VAL A 41 -4.83 6.87 18.89
C VAL A 41 -5.70 6.49 20.08
N PHE A 42 -6.00 5.19 20.22
CA PHE A 42 -6.70 4.70 21.40
C PHE A 42 -5.82 4.67 22.67
N ALA A 43 -4.51 4.43 22.54
CA ALA A 43 -3.58 4.36 23.66
C ALA A 43 -3.29 5.72 24.31
N TYR A 44 -3.15 6.79 23.52
CA TYR A 44 -2.99 8.16 24.07
C TYR A 44 -4.32 8.84 24.41
N GLY A 45 -5.44 8.25 23.96
CA GLY A 45 -6.79 8.72 24.25
C GLY A 45 -7.31 9.75 23.25
N ILE A 46 -8.61 9.70 22.98
CA ILE A 46 -9.29 10.64 22.09
C ILE A 46 -9.80 11.80 22.96
N SER A 47 -9.16 12.97 22.84
CA SER A 47 -9.48 14.14 23.67
C SER A 47 -9.96 15.34 22.85
N THR A 48 -9.56 15.42 21.58
CA THR A 48 -9.90 16.53 20.68
C THR A 48 -10.64 16.02 19.43
N ALA A 49 -11.43 16.88 18.79
CA ALA A 49 -12.04 16.58 17.49
C ALA A 49 -11.00 16.15 16.42
N GLY A 50 -9.75 16.61 16.54
CA GLY A 50 -8.64 16.20 15.68
C GLY A 50 -8.27 14.72 15.79
N ASP A 51 -8.38 14.12 16.98
CA ASP A 51 -8.11 12.70 17.20
C ASP A 51 -9.13 11.83 16.47
N SER A 52 -10.40 12.25 16.48
CA SER A 52 -11.48 11.60 15.72
C SER A 52 -11.27 11.70 14.20
N MET A 53 -10.74 12.83 13.70
CA MET A 53 -10.40 12.97 12.28
C MET A 53 -9.21 12.11 11.88
N GLN A 54 -8.18 12.02 12.74
CA GLN A 54 -7.04 11.12 12.53
C GLN A 54 -7.47 9.65 12.51
N LEU A 55 -8.35 9.27 13.43
CA LEU A 55 -8.92 7.93 13.46
C LEU A 55 -9.70 7.63 12.17
N ALA A 56 -10.54 8.56 11.72
CA ALA A 56 -11.30 8.41 10.48
C ALA A 56 -10.38 8.30 9.25
N ALA A 57 -9.32 9.11 9.17
CA ALA A 57 -8.34 9.05 8.09
C ALA A 57 -7.57 7.71 8.07
N ALA A 58 -7.09 7.26 9.24
CA ALA A 58 -6.40 5.98 9.36
C ALA A 58 -7.33 4.80 9.02
N SER A 59 -8.59 4.86 9.45
CA SER A 59 -9.62 3.88 9.12
C SER A 59 -9.90 3.82 7.62
N ALA A 60 -10.05 4.98 6.97
CA ALA A 60 -10.24 5.07 5.53
C ALA A 60 -9.04 4.50 4.77
N TRP A 61 -7.81 4.75 5.24
CA TRP A 61 -6.61 4.17 4.66
C TRP A 61 -6.56 2.64 4.80
N MET A 62 -6.99 2.11 5.94
CA MET A 62 -7.09 0.66 6.14
C MET A 62 -8.11 0.03 5.19
N ILE A 63 -9.27 0.67 4.98
CA ILE A 63 -10.30 0.22 4.02
C ILE A 63 -9.78 0.30 2.59
N ALA A 64 -9.08 1.37 2.20
CA ALA A 64 -8.51 1.52 0.87
C ALA A 64 -7.48 0.42 0.56
N ASN A 65 -6.64 0.06 1.55
CA ASN A 65 -5.75 -1.10 1.42
C ASN A 65 -6.60 -2.37 1.20
N LEU A 66 -7.58 -2.68 2.06
CA LEU A 66 -8.47 -3.85 1.91
C LEU A 66 -9.17 -3.92 0.53
N ALA A 67 -9.63 -2.79 0.00
CA ALA A 67 -10.23 -2.72 -1.33
C ALA A 67 -9.23 -3.03 -2.45
N ALA A 68 -7.99 -2.52 -2.36
CA ALA A 68 -6.93 -2.79 -3.34
C ALA A 68 -6.55 -4.28 -3.40
N LEU A 69 -6.67 -5.03 -2.28
CA LEU A 69 -6.50 -6.48 -2.29
C LEU A 69 -7.63 -7.17 -3.08
N ARG A 70 -8.87 -6.71 -2.93
CA ARG A 70 -10.06 -7.29 -3.56
C ARG A 70 -10.08 -7.10 -5.07
N GLU A 71 -9.57 -5.96 -5.57
CA GLU A 71 -9.44 -5.66 -7.00
C GLU A 71 -8.37 -6.53 -7.71
N SER A 72 -7.48 -7.17 -6.94
CA SER A 72 -6.36 -7.96 -7.47
C SER A 72 -6.64 -9.46 -7.65
N THR A 73 -7.85 -9.92 -7.35
CA THR A 73 -8.34 -11.31 -7.54
C THR A 73 -9.20 -11.39 -8.79
#